data_AF-A0AAJ6X0N1-F1
#
_entry.id   AF-A0AAJ6X0N1-F1
#
_cell.length_a   1.000
_cell.length_b   1.000
_cell.length_c   1.000
_cell.angle_alpha   90.00
_cell.angle_beta   90.00
_cell.angle_gamma   90.00
#
_symmetry.space_group_name_H-M   'P 1'
#
loop_
_entity.id
_entity.type
_entity.pdbx_description
1 polymer ?
#
loop_
_entity_poly.entity_id
_entity_poly.type
_entity_poly.pdbx_seq_one_letter_code
_entity_poly.pdbx_strand_id
1 'polypeptide(L)'
;MIIPWLQISVMHFPGSCEGKNSLSGVRYSEEPAIFAWELMNEPWCSSSSAPALQAWIAEMAAYIKSLDKRHLVTVAQGFYGLNTTNKSEVNPGIWAASLGSDFIPNSAISNIDFASVHAYPDSWIPHVDLKAKTSYLSHWVDSHVSDGDIALWKPVLFTEVGSSRHVDEKGVF
;
A
#
# COMPACT_ATOMS: atom_id res chain seq x y z
N MET A 1 -6.28 16.30 5.43
CA MET A 1 -7.26 16.62 4.37
C MET A 1 -7.49 15.29 3.68
N ILE A 2 -8.59 14.61 3.99
CA ILE A 2 -8.91 13.31 3.39
C ILE A 2 -9.43 13.62 1.99
N ILE A 3 -8.74 13.16 0.95
CA ILE A 3 -9.23 13.23 -0.42
C ILE A 3 -10.25 12.09 -0.53
N PRO A 4 -11.57 12.37 -0.63
CA PRO A 4 -12.53 11.33 -0.92
C PRO A 4 -12.50 11.06 -2.43
N TRP A 5 -12.95 9.88 -2.84
CA TRP A 5 -13.18 9.40 -4.22
C TRP A 5 -12.22 8.35 -4.79
N LEU A 6 -11.36 7.73 -3.99
CA LEU A 6 -10.98 6.32 -4.23
C LEU A 6 -11.42 5.51 -3.02
N GLN A 7 -12.59 4.85 -3.11
CA GLN A 7 -13.01 3.95 -2.04
C GLN A 7 -12.28 2.62 -2.24
N ILE A 8 -11.06 2.55 -1.70
CA ILE A 8 -10.38 1.29 -1.46
C ILE A 8 -11.08 0.67 -0.25
N SER A 9 -11.70 -0.48 -0.46
CA SER A 9 -12.36 -1.19 0.64
C SER A 9 -11.39 -2.20 1.23
N VAL A 10 -10.99 -1.97 2.49
CA VAL A 10 -10.23 -2.95 3.27
C VAL A 10 -11.17 -4.09 3.66
N MET A 11 -10.94 -5.28 3.10
CA MET A 11 -11.81 -6.41 3.37
C MET A 11 -11.51 -6.98 4.76
N HIS A 12 -12.44 -6.83 5.71
CA HIS A 12 -12.31 -7.45 7.04
C HIS A 12 -12.79 -8.90 7.08
N PHE A 13 -13.68 -9.34 6.16
CA PHE A 13 -14.19 -10.72 6.09
C PHE A 13 -14.73 -11.10 4.68
N PRO A 14 -14.73 -12.41 4.30
CA PRO A 14 -15.19 -12.90 2.99
C PRO A 14 -16.62 -12.50 2.60
N GLY A 15 -17.50 -12.33 3.59
CA GLY A 15 -18.89 -11.95 3.38
C GLY A 15 -19.08 -10.56 2.75
N SER A 16 -18.04 -9.73 2.68
CA SER A 16 -18.13 -8.42 2.03
C SER A 16 -18.38 -8.56 0.52
N CYS A 17 -17.62 -9.38 -0.23
CA CYS A 17 -17.79 -9.50 -1.69
C CYS A 17 -19.17 -10.06 -2.07
N GLU A 18 -19.69 -10.98 -1.27
CA GLU A 18 -21.01 -11.59 -1.49
C GLU A 18 -22.17 -10.71 -1.01
N GLY A 19 -21.86 -9.74 -0.14
CA GLY A 19 -22.79 -8.79 0.43
C GLY A 19 -23.45 -7.92 -0.63
N LYS A 20 -24.66 -7.46 -0.31
CA LYS A 20 -25.39 -6.49 -1.13
C LYS A 20 -25.39 -5.14 -0.43
N ASN A 21 -25.18 -4.10 -1.20
CA ASN A 21 -25.44 -2.74 -0.76
C ASN A 21 -26.93 -2.65 -0.35
N SER A 22 -27.21 -2.22 0.88
CA SER A 22 -28.59 -2.14 1.38
C SER A 22 -29.42 -1.04 0.70
N LEU A 23 -28.76 -0.05 0.10
CA LEU A 23 -29.41 1.06 -0.59
C LEU A 23 -29.66 0.75 -2.07
N SER A 24 -28.66 0.21 -2.80
CA SER A 24 -28.80 -0.09 -4.22
C SER A 24 -29.27 -1.52 -4.52
N GLY A 25 -29.12 -2.45 -3.57
CA GLY A 25 -29.40 -3.88 -3.74
C GLY A 25 -28.37 -4.63 -4.60
N VAL A 26 -27.35 -3.93 -5.11
CA VAL A 26 -26.28 -4.47 -5.96
C VAL A 26 -25.27 -5.22 -5.09
N ARG A 27 -24.77 -6.37 -5.57
CA ARG A 27 -23.69 -7.10 -4.88
C ARG A 27 -22.41 -6.28 -4.95
N TYR A 28 -21.60 -6.26 -3.90
CA TYR A 28 -20.34 -5.52 -3.93
C TYR A 28 -19.40 -6.01 -5.04
N SER A 29 -19.39 -7.32 -5.35
CA SER A 29 -18.65 -7.84 -6.50
C SER A 29 -19.14 -7.39 -7.88
N GLU A 30 -20.29 -6.71 -7.95
CA GLU A 30 -20.90 -6.17 -9.16
C GLU A 30 -21.03 -4.64 -9.14
N GLU A 31 -20.60 -3.98 -8.05
CA GLU A 31 -20.79 -2.55 -7.82
C GLU A 31 -19.68 -1.72 -8.51
N PRO A 32 -19.95 -1.06 -9.64
CA PRO A 32 -18.92 -0.33 -10.39
C PRO A 32 -18.33 0.88 -9.63
N ALA A 33 -18.97 1.34 -8.55
CA ALA A 33 -18.42 2.39 -7.70
C ALA A 33 -17.22 1.90 -6.85
N ILE A 34 -17.06 0.59 -6.66
CA ILE A 34 -15.89 0.01 -5.99
C ILE A 34 -14.76 -0.06 -7.02
N PHE A 35 -13.61 0.52 -6.68
CA PHE A 35 -12.44 0.50 -7.57
C PHE A 35 -11.61 -0.77 -7.37
N ALA A 36 -11.29 -1.09 -6.12
CA ALA A 36 -10.41 -2.16 -5.74
C ALA A 36 -10.67 -2.70 -4.33
N TRP A 37 -10.25 -3.94 -4.12
CA TRP A 37 -10.11 -4.57 -2.81
C TRP A 37 -8.67 -4.46 -2.34
N GLU A 38 -8.47 -4.02 -1.10
CA GLU A 38 -7.18 -4.08 -0.43
C GLU A 38 -7.19 -5.21 0.59
N LEU A 39 -6.18 -6.09 0.50
CA LEU A 39 -6.11 -7.29 1.34
C LEU A 39 -5.99 -6.96 2.82
N MET A 40 -5.11 -6.03 3.17
CA MET A 40 -4.82 -5.61 4.53
C MET A 40 -4.12 -4.26 4.50
N ASN A 41 -4.57 -3.36 5.37
CA ASN A 41 -3.89 -2.09 5.60
C ASN A 41 -2.56 -2.34 6.33
N GLU A 42 -1.46 -1.86 5.76
CA GLU A 42 -0.11 -1.87 6.35
C GLU A 42 0.30 -3.20 7.02
N PRO A 43 0.33 -4.32 6.27
CA PRO A 43 0.67 -5.62 6.81
C PRO A 43 2.11 -5.66 7.36
N TRP A 44 2.24 -5.87 8.66
CA TRP A 44 3.53 -6.06 9.31
C TRP A 44 3.68 -7.47 9.92
N CYS A 45 4.90 -7.98 9.93
CA CYS A 45 5.25 -9.15 10.72
C CYS A 45 6.74 -9.09 11.11
N SER A 46 7.19 -9.99 11.97
CA SER A 46 8.63 -10.14 12.18
C SER A 46 9.29 -10.65 10.89
N SER A 47 10.57 -10.34 10.68
CA SER A 47 11.30 -10.75 9.46
C SER A 47 11.35 -12.27 9.28
N SER A 48 11.31 -13.04 10.38
CA SER A 48 11.21 -14.51 10.34
C SER A 48 9.90 -15.02 9.74
N SER A 49 8.86 -14.20 9.76
CA SER A 49 7.51 -14.52 9.27
C SER A 49 7.22 -13.93 7.88
N ALA A 50 8.16 -13.21 7.27
CA ALA A 50 8.01 -12.63 5.94
C ALA A 50 7.58 -13.65 4.86
N PRO A 51 8.13 -14.90 4.83
CA PRO A 51 7.66 -15.90 3.88
C PRO A 51 6.19 -16.31 4.11
N ALA A 52 5.73 -16.33 5.35
CA ALA A 52 4.35 -16.65 5.68
C ALA A 52 3.42 -15.50 5.26
N LEU A 53 3.83 -14.24 5.44
CA LEU A 53 3.09 -13.08 4.94
C LEU A 53 2.98 -13.12 3.41
N GLN A 54 4.07 -13.38 2.69
CA GLN A 54 4.06 -13.52 1.23
C GLN A 54 3.10 -14.63 0.76
N ALA A 55 3.12 -15.80 1.42
CA ALA A 55 2.23 -16.90 1.11
C ALA A 55 0.76 -16.52 1.35
N TRP A 56 0.48 -15.84 2.47
CA TRP A 56 -0.86 -15.36 2.80
C TRP A 56 -1.38 -14.33 1.80
N ILE A 57 -0.55 -13.37 1.37
CA ILE A 57 -0.92 -12.38 0.33
C ILE A 57 -1.30 -13.11 -0.97
N ALA A 58 -0.51 -14.10 -1.38
CA ALA A 58 -0.79 -14.88 -2.59
C ALA A 58 -2.09 -15.68 -2.49
N GLU A 59 -2.32 -16.32 -1.34
CA GLU A 59 -3.55 -17.07 -1.06
C GLU A 59 -4.78 -16.17 -1.08
N MET A 60 -4.74 -15.04 -0.35
CA MET A 60 -5.87 -14.13 -0.24
C MET A 60 -6.17 -13.40 -1.54
N ALA A 61 -5.14 -12.98 -2.29
CA ALA A 61 -5.34 -12.38 -3.61
C ALA A 61 -6.03 -13.36 -4.56
N ALA A 62 -5.60 -14.62 -4.58
CA ALA A 62 -6.24 -15.68 -5.38
C ALA A 62 -7.68 -15.94 -4.93
N TYR A 63 -7.91 -15.97 -3.62
CA TYR A 63 -9.22 -16.17 -3.04
C TYR A 63 -10.19 -15.05 -3.43
N ILE A 64 -9.80 -13.78 -3.29
CA ILE A 64 -10.65 -12.64 -3.70
C ILE A 64 -10.94 -12.71 -5.20
N LYS A 65 -9.94 -12.96 -6.05
CA LYS A 65 -10.15 -13.12 -7.50
C LYS A 65 -11.09 -14.28 -7.86
N SER A 66 -11.21 -15.29 -6.99
CA SER A 66 -12.18 -16.38 -7.17
C SER A 66 -13.63 -15.95 -6.90
N LEU A 67 -13.83 -15.00 -5.98
CA LEU A 67 -15.13 -14.43 -5.61
C LEU A 67 -15.54 -13.27 -6.53
N ASP A 68 -14.56 -12.47 -6.95
CA ASP A 68 -14.74 -11.24 -7.70
C ASP A 68 -13.68 -11.12 -8.81
N LYS A 69 -14.14 -11.25 -10.05
CA LYS A 69 -13.31 -11.15 -11.25
C LYS A 69 -13.34 -9.76 -11.89
N ARG A 70 -14.09 -8.81 -11.33
CA ARG A 70 -14.32 -7.48 -11.91
C ARG A 70 -13.38 -6.44 -11.29
N HIS A 71 -13.25 -6.44 -9.98
CA HIS A 71 -12.48 -5.42 -9.26
C HIS A 71 -10.99 -5.75 -9.21
N LEU A 72 -10.20 -4.68 -9.07
CA LEU A 72 -8.77 -4.78 -8.85
C LEU A 72 -8.48 -5.23 -7.41
N VAL A 73 -7.30 -5.81 -7.19
CA VAL A 73 -6.83 -6.29 -5.88
C VAL A 73 -5.42 -5.74 -5.65
N THR A 74 -5.17 -5.25 -4.44
CA THR A 74 -3.86 -4.70 -4.04
C THR A 74 -3.52 -5.02 -2.58
N VAL A 75 -2.29 -4.70 -2.20
CA VAL A 75 -1.77 -4.76 -0.83
C VAL A 75 -0.80 -3.58 -0.63
N ALA A 76 -0.93 -2.85 0.48
CA ALA A 76 0.02 -1.82 0.91
C ALA A 76 1.18 -2.47 1.72
N GLN A 77 2.33 -1.86 2.04
CA GLN A 77 2.62 -0.48 2.45
C GLN A 77 3.69 0.23 1.59
N GLY A 78 4.59 -0.50 0.95
CA GLY A 78 5.69 0.05 0.13
C GLY A 78 7.10 -0.13 0.70
N PHE A 79 7.30 -0.67 1.91
CA PHE A 79 8.66 -0.93 2.39
C PHE A 79 9.37 -2.04 1.61
N TYR A 80 10.69 -1.89 1.44
CA TYR A 80 11.55 -2.90 0.83
C TYR A 80 12.10 -3.85 1.91
N GLY A 81 12.13 -5.15 1.62
CA GLY A 81 12.66 -6.16 2.53
C GLY A 81 14.18 -6.11 2.69
N LEU A 82 14.71 -6.78 3.72
CA LEU A 82 16.16 -6.84 4.00
C LEU A 82 16.97 -7.54 2.90
N ASN A 83 16.36 -8.45 2.15
CA ASN A 83 17.04 -9.30 1.18
C ASN A 83 16.76 -8.90 -0.29
N THR A 84 16.00 -7.81 -0.51
CA THR A 84 15.65 -7.32 -1.85
C THR A 84 16.63 -6.25 -2.33
N THR A 85 17.41 -6.63 -3.35
CA THR A 85 18.06 -5.73 -4.33
C THR A 85 18.73 -4.45 -3.81
N ASN A 86 19.46 -4.46 -2.69
CA ASN A 86 20.09 -3.25 -2.11
C ASN A 86 19.12 -2.05 -1.95
N LYS A 87 17.80 -2.27 -2.03
CA LYS A 87 16.77 -1.21 -2.00
C LYS A 87 16.37 -0.84 -0.57
N SER A 88 16.92 -1.53 0.43
CA SER A 88 16.75 -1.18 1.83
C SER A 88 17.21 0.25 2.16
N GLU A 89 18.05 0.87 1.32
CA GLU A 89 18.46 2.27 1.46
C GLU A 89 17.35 3.28 1.12
N VAL A 90 16.34 2.86 0.36
CA VAL A 90 15.16 3.69 0.03
C VAL A 90 14.25 3.84 1.25
N ASN A 91 14.25 2.84 2.15
CA ASN A 91 13.45 2.85 3.36
C ASN A 91 13.84 4.02 4.30
N PRO A 92 12.91 4.48 5.15
CA PRO A 92 13.20 5.56 6.11
C PRO A 92 14.17 5.14 7.22
N GLY A 93 14.40 3.85 7.39
CA GLY A 93 15.36 3.29 8.33
C GLY A 93 15.37 1.76 8.29
N ILE A 94 16.37 1.17 8.93
CA ILE A 94 16.58 -0.28 8.95
C ILE A 94 15.41 -1.05 9.60
N TRP A 95 14.68 -0.38 10.50
CA TRP A 95 13.48 -0.93 11.15
C TRP A 95 12.38 -1.24 10.13
N ALA A 96 12.23 -0.44 9.08
CA ALA A 96 11.17 -0.62 8.09
C ALA A 96 11.39 -1.91 7.28
N ALA A 97 12.64 -2.21 6.92
CA ALA A 97 13.00 -3.47 6.27
C ALA A 97 12.74 -4.71 7.16
N SER A 98 12.62 -4.51 8.48
CA SER A 98 12.43 -5.59 9.45
C SER A 98 10.95 -5.96 9.65
N LEU A 99 10.02 -5.20 9.07
CA LEU A 99 8.56 -5.40 9.19
C LEU A 99 8.00 -6.51 8.28
N GLY A 100 8.87 -7.25 7.59
CA GLY A 100 8.52 -8.46 6.85
C GLY A 100 7.70 -8.25 5.57
N SER A 101 7.12 -7.06 5.36
CA SER A 101 6.61 -6.62 4.06
C SER A 101 7.76 -6.28 3.12
N ASP A 102 7.56 -6.55 1.83
CA ASP A 102 8.54 -6.32 0.80
C ASP A 102 7.84 -5.96 -0.53
N PHE A 103 7.96 -4.69 -0.91
CA PHE A 103 7.22 -4.07 -2.00
C PHE A 103 7.27 -4.86 -3.30
N ILE A 104 8.46 -5.31 -3.73
CA ILE A 104 8.63 -6.00 -5.01
C ILE A 104 7.93 -7.37 -5.01
N PRO A 105 8.29 -8.35 -4.16
CA PRO A 105 7.67 -9.66 -4.19
C PRO A 105 6.19 -9.63 -3.78
N ASN A 106 5.77 -8.76 -2.85
CA ASN A 106 4.36 -8.63 -2.49
C ASN A 106 3.55 -8.16 -3.70
N SER A 107 4.03 -7.13 -4.41
CA SER A 107 3.32 -6.56 -5.56
C SER A 107 3.46 -7.40 -6.83
N ALA A 108 4.49 -8.23 -6.95
CA ALA A 108 4.72 -9.08 -8.13
C ALA A 108 3.74 -10.27 -8.24
N ILE A 109 2.99 -10.58 -7.18
CA ILE A 109 1.98 -11.65 -7.19
C ILE A 109 0.98 -11.43 -8.35
N SER A 110 0.71 -12.46 -9.15
CA SER A 110 -0.10 -12.33 -10.38
C SER A 110 -1.52 -11.83 -10.14
N ASN A 111 -2.10 -12.11 -8.98
CA ASN A 111 -3.44 -11.68 -8.58
C ASN A 111 -3.47 -10.30 -7.90
N ILE A 112 -2.33 -9.62 -7.78
CA ILE A 112 -2.24 -8.20 -7.42
C ILE A 112 -2.20 -7.38 -8.71
N ASP A 113 -3.15 -6.48 -8.92
CA ASP A 113 -3.28 -5.77 -10.20
C ASP A 113 -2.48 -4.45 -10.24
N PHE A 114 -2.26 -3.82 -9.09
CA PHE A 114 -1.46 -2.61 -8.95
C PHE A 114 -0.76 -2.59 -7.59
N ALA A 115 0.36 -1.87 -7.52
CA ALA A 115 1.12 -1.72 -6.29
C ALA A 115 0.64 -0.49 -5.51
N SER A 116 0.57 -0.62 -4.18
CA SER A 116 0.10 0.43 -3.28
C SER A 116 1.23 0.89 -2.36
N VAL A 117 1.39 2.20 -2.20
CA VAL A 117 2.50 2.81 -1.46
C VAL A 117 1.97 3.88 -0.51
N HIS A 118 2.43 3.86 0.72
CA HIS A 118 2.15 4.87 1.73
C HIS A 118 3.34 5.84 1.85
N ALA A 119 3.12 7.03 2.41
CA ALA A 119 4.17 8.01 2.64
C ALA A 119 3.89 8.92 3.85
N TYR A 120 4.66 8.73 4.93
CA TYR A 120 4.52 9.50 6.17
C TYR A 120 5.87 10.03 6.68
N PRO A 121 6.57 10.92 5.94
CA PRO A 121 7.91 11.38 6.29
C PRO A 121 8.00 12.02 7.68
N ASP A 122 6.97 12.72 8.14
CA ASP A 122 6.97 13.31 9.49
C ASP A 122 6.96 12.27 10.61
N SER A 123 6.35 11.11 10.38
CA SER A 123 6.33 10.01 11.34
C SER A 123 7.57 9.13 11.24
N TRP A 124 8.06 8.91 10.02
CA TRP A 124 9.16 7.98 9.76
C TRP A 124 10.56 8.57 10.03
N ILE A 125 10.74 9.86 9.74
CA ILE A 125 12.00 10.60 9.92
C ILE A 125 11.75 11.91 10.68
N PRO A 126 11.29 11.85 11.94
CA PRO A 126 10.76 13.02 12.67
C PRO A 126 11.83 14.09 12.97
N HIS A 127 13.10 13.72 13.04
CA HIS A 127 14.20 14.57 13.51
C HIS A 127 14.97 15.30 12.40
N VAL A 128 14.49 15.26 11.16
CA VAL A 128 15.12 15.98 10.03
C VAL A 128 14.28 17.18 9.60
N ASP A 129 14.92 18.15 8.95
CA ASP A 129 14.24 19.35 8.48
C ASP A 129 13.31 19.09 7.28
N LEU A 130 12.48 20.08 6.94
CA LEU A 130 11.52 19.98 5.84
C LEU A 130 12.18 19.69 4.48
N LYS A 131 13.39 20.20 4.25
CA LYS A 131 14.12 20.00 3.00
C LYS A 131 14.57 18.55 2.86
N ALA A 132 15.07 17.95 3.95
CA ALA A 132 15.43 16.54 4.01
C ALA A 132 14.19 15.65 3.84
N LYS A 133 13.07 15.97 4.49
CA LYS A 133 11.79 15.24 4.30
C LYS A 133 11.29 15.28 2.86
N THR A 134 11.35 16.44 2.22
CA THR A 134 10.94 16.61 0.82
C THR A 134 11.87 15.84 -0.12
N SER A 135 13.17 15.88 0.13
CA SER A 135 14.17 15.13 -0.68
C SER A 135 13.97 13.63 -0.54
N TYR A 136 13.72 13.15 0.69
CA TYR A 136 13.37 11.76 0.96
C TYR A 136 12.09 11.36 0.22
N LEU A 137 11.02 12.16 0.31
CA LEU A 137 9.76 11.86 -0.34
C LEU A 137 9.89 11.82 -1.87
N SER A 138 10.66 12.73 -2.47
CA SER A 138 10.95 12.68 -3.91
C SER A 138 11.65 11.37 -4.28
N HIS A 139 12.69 10.99 -3.54
CA HIS A 139 13.41 9.74 -3.77
C HIS A 139 12.54 8.50 -3.57
N TRP A 140 11.66 8.52 -2.56
CA TRP A 140 10.66 7.50 -2.29
C TRP A 140 9.72 7.32 -3.48
N VAL A 141 9.17 8.42 -4.00
CA VAL A 141 8.28 8.40 -5.18
C VAL A 141 9.00 7.86 -6.41
N ASP A 142 10.17 8.42 -6.75
CA ASP A 142 10.92 8.03 -7.94
C ASP A 142 11.30 6.55 -7.92
N SER A 143 11.70 6.04 -6.76
CA SER A 143 12.09 4.64 -6.60
C SER A 143 10.93 3.68 -6.83
N HIS A 144 9.75 3.98 -6.27
CA HIS A 144 8.58 3.12 -6.40
C HIS A 144 7.99 3.16 -7.80
N VAL A 145 7.89 4.35 -8.40
CA VAL A 145 7.39 4.49 -9.78
C VAL A 145 8.31 3.74 -10.75
N SER A 146 9.63 3.93 -10.62
CA SER A 146 10.62 3.21 -11.42
C SER A 146 10.47 1.69 -11.28
N ASP A 147 10.37 1.17 -10.05
CA ASP A 147 10.21 -0.25 -9.81
C ASP A 147 8.85 -0.79 -10.31
N GLY A 148 7.79 0.02 -10.27
CA GLY A 148 6.52 -0.24 -10.91
C GLY A 148 6.64 -0.49 -12.41
N ASP A 149 7.40 0.37 -13.10
CA ASP A 149 7.59 0.30 -14.54
C ASP A 149 8.55 -0.83 -14.96
N ILE A 150 9.67 -1.01 -14.26
CA ILE A 150 10.76 -1.89 -14.73
C ILE A 150 10.74 -3.29 -14.09
N ALA A 151 10.31 -3.40 -12.83
CA ALA A 151 10.37 -4.65 -12.08
C ALA A 151 9.01 -5.34 -12.02
N LEU A 152 7.94 -4.57 -11.80
CA LEU A 152 6.59 -5.10 -11.61
C LEU A 152 5.77 -5.14 -12.88
N TRP A 153 5.99 -4.19 -13.80
CA TRP A 153 5.13 -3.92 -14.94
C TRP A 153 3.67 -3.67 -14.52
N LYS A 154 3.50 -2.93 -13.42
CA LYS A 154 2.20 -2.64 -12.79
C LYS A 154 2.09 -1.17 -12.41
N PRO A 155 0.89 -0.56 -12.47
CA PRO A 155 0.67 0.78 -11.95
C PRO A 155 1.02 0.86 -10.47
N VAL A 156 1.53 2.02 -10.03
CA VAL A 156 1.84 2.33 -8.64
C VAL A 156 0.94 3.47 -8.18
N LEU A 157 0.19 3.25 -7.10
CA LEU A 157 -0.70 4.25 -6.50
C LEU A 157 -0.18 4.60 -5.11
N PHE A 158 -0.06 5.91 -4.85
CA PHE A 158 0.18 6.43 -3.51
C PHE A 158 -1.16 6.62 -2.80
N THR A 159 -1.58 5.61 -2.05
CA THR A 159 -2.94 5.52 -1.47
C THR A 159 -3.06 6.23 -0.13
N GLU A 160 -1.94 6.40 0.58
CA GLU A 160 -1.87 7.20 1.80
C GLU A 160 -0.65 8.12 1.79
N VAL A 161 -0.88 9.41 2.01
CA VAL A 161 0.19 10.41 2.15
C VAL A 161 -0.19 11.36 3.29
N GLY A 162 0.75 11.58 4.20
CA GLY A 162 0.53 12.45 5.35
C GLY A 162 1.72 13.35 5.66
N SER A 163 1.42 14.59 6.02
CA SER A 163 2.36 15.53 6.63
C SER A 163 1.67 16.29 7.76
N SER A 164 2.44 16.58 8.82
CA SER A 164 2.01 17.35 9.96
C SER A 164 1.81 18.81 9.57
N ARG A 165 0.74 19.42 10.08
CA ARG A 165 0.55 20.86 9.97
C ARG A 165 1.57 21.56 10.85
N HIS A 166 2.53 22.24 10.26
CA HIS A 166 3.39 23.16 10.98
C HIS A 166 2.62 24.46 11.20
N VAL A 167 2.14 24.68 12.42
CA VAL A 167 1.51 25.93 12.84
C VAL A 167 2.57 26.75 13.54
N ASP A 168 2.93 27.90 12.99
CA ASP A 168 3.74 28.90 13.70
C ASP A 168 2.84 30.02 14.25
N GLU A 169 3.43 30.97 15.00
CA GLU A 169 2.69 32.10 15.58
C GLU A 169 2.02 33.02 14.52
N LYS A 170 2.32 32.84 13.22
CA LYS A 170 1.81 33.63 12.10
C LYS A 170 0.79 32.88 11.23
N GLY A 171 0.55 31.58 11.46
CA GLY A 171 -0.47 30.81 10.78
C GLY A 171 -0.03 29.40 10.37
N VAL A 172 -0.80 28.78 9.49
CA VAL A 172 -0.50 27.47 8.91
C VAL A 172 0.35 27.69 7.66
N PHE A 173 1.54 27.08 7.62
CA PHE A 173 2.32 26.90 6.39
C PHE A 173 2.04 25.52 5.79
#